data_AF-A0A850KNM9-F1
#
_entry.id   AF-A0A850KNM9-F1
#
_cell.length_a   1.000
_cell.length_b   1.000
_cell.length_c   1.000
_cell.angle_alpha   90.00
_cell.angle_beta   90.00
_cell.angle_gamma   90.00
#
_symmetry.space_group_name_H-M   'P 1'
#
loop_
_entity.id
_entity.type
_entity.pdbx_description
1 polymer ?
#
loop_
_entity_poly.entity_id
_entity_poly.type
_entity_poly.pdbx_seq_one_letter_code
_entity_poly.pdbx_strand_id
1 'polypeptide(L)'
;MRFVGNRALFGAAAMIAVGIILSMMASYYFANGSEDEGITRSRWWWEIVLNVEILSVAFIWFTHIDRVKAASGWQAAVRLLQMGGGIVAVLLPVWVALAAAQLGWFESRPPVSYINMVVMICLAAWMFVWLAVLAVQTIMAKQLAMPWFMRTDILWRRVVRISPMLLAFILIGIETNNGGVAHYIYCPFLFYLQGAMPYLARGVRFDGEADPAPDEGLL
;
A
#
# COMPACT_ATOMS: atom_id res chain seq x y z
N MET A 1 13.72 -15.41 22.60
CA MET A 1 13.76 -14.24 21.70
C MET A 1 12.37 -14.01 21.10
N ARG A 2 11.72 -12.88 21.42
CA ARG A 2 10.37 -12.55 20.95
C ARG A 2 10.41 -12.07 19.50
N PHE A 3 9.98 -12.91 18.56
CA PHE A 3 9.85 -12.61 17.12
C PHE A 3 8.69 -11.65 16.75
N VAL A 4 8.04 -11.01 17.74
CA VAL A 4 6.79 -10.24 17.55
C VAL A 4 7.02 -8.94 16.77
N GLY A 5 8.19 -8.31 16.91
CA GLY A 5 8.58 -7.10 16.15
C GLY A 5 8.95 -7.37 14.68
N ASN A 6 9.47 -8.56 14.38
CA ASN A 6 10.04 -8.86 13.05
C ASN A 6 8.98 -9.12 11.97
N ARG A 7 7.77 -9.54 12.36
CA ARG A 7 6.72 -9.91 11.39
C ARG A 7 5.97 -8.72 10.81
N ALA A 8 5.82 -7.64 11.57
CA ALA A 8 5.26 -6.40 11.03
C ALA A 8 6.17 -5.86 9.91
N LEU A 9 7.49 -6.02 10.05
CA LEU A 9 8.43 -5.61 9.02
C LEU A 9 8.25 -6.38 7.70
N PHE A 10 7.78 -7.64 7.73
CA PHE A 10 7.42 -8.36 6.50
C PHE A 10 6.27 -7.69 5.77
N GLY A 11 5.22 -7.27 6.48
CA GLY A 11 4.12 -6.51 5.90
C GLY A 11 4.57 -5.16 5.33
N ALA A 12 5.48 -4.46 6.01
CA ALA A 12 6.07 -3.23 5.48
C ALA A 12 6.90 -3.47 4.22
N ALA A 13 7.75 -4.49 4.24
CA ALA A 13 8.62 -4.87 3.13
C ALA A 13 7.82 -5.27 1.88
N ALA A 14 6.73 -6.04 2.06
CA ALA A 14 5.83 -6.41 0.97
C ALA A 14 5.24 -5.16 0.29
N MET A 15 4.69 -4.23 1.06
CA MET A 15 4.10 -3.01 0.51
C MET A 15 5.15 -2.15 -0.19
N ILE A 16 6.33 -1.96 0.42
CA ILE A 16 7.43 -1.20 -0.18
C ILE A 16 7.90 -1.84 -1.49
N ALA A 17 8.07 -3.15 -1.53
CA ALA A 17 8.52 -3.87 -2.72
C ALA A 17 7.53 -3.70 -3.89
N VAL A 18 6.23 -3.85 -3.63
CA VAL A 18 5.18 -3.62 -4.64
C VAL A 18 5.20 -2.16 -5.12
N GLY A 19 5.34 -1.20 -4.21
CA GLY A 19 5.45 0.22 -4.55
C GLY A 19 6.65 0.51 -5.47
N ILE A 20 7.82 -0.06 -5.17
CA ILE A 20 9.03 0.08 -5.98
C ILE A 20 8.81 -0.51 -7.38
N ILE A 21 8.28 -1.73 -7.48
CA ILE A 21 8.01 -2.39 -8.77
C ILE A 21 7.08 -1.54 -9.61
N LEU A 22 6.00 -1.02 -9.03
CA LEU A 22 5.06 -0.19 -9.78
C LEU A 22 5.68 1.11 -10.27
N SER A 23 6.50 1.76 -9.43
CA SER A 23 7.24 2.95 -9.83
C SER A 23 8.25 2.66 -10.94
N MET A 24 8.93 1.51 -10.89
CA MET A 24 9.82 1.08 -11.97
C MET A 24 9.04 0.81 -13.26
N MET A 25 7.93 0.07 -13.19
CA MET A 25 7.06 -0.19 -14.36
C MET A 25 6.54 1.11 -14.97
N ALA A 26 6.07 2.04 -14.14
CA ALA A 26 5.61 3.35 -14.61
C ALA A 26 6.76 4.15 -15.23
N SER A 27 7.95 4.13 -14.63
CA SER A 27 9.14 4.77 -15.19
C SER A 27 9.47 4.24 -16.58
N TYR A 28 9.47 2.92 -16.77
CA TYR A 28 9.71 2.31 -18.08
C TYR A 28 8.57 2.61 -19.07
N TYR A 29 7.34 2.70 -18.58
CA TYR A 29 6.18 3.02 -19.40
C TYR A 29 6.22 4.46 -19.96
N PHE A 30 6.69 5.42 -19.16
CA PHE A 30 6.73 6.84 -19.52
C PHE A 30 8.10 7.34 -19.99
N ALA A 31 9.14 6.51 -19.96
CA ALA A 31 10.43 6.82 -20.57
C ALA A 31 10.25 7.04 -22.08
N ASN A 32 10.59 8.25 -22.55
CA ASN A 32 10.45 8.71 -23.93
C ASN A 32 11.58 8.20 -24.85
N GLY A 33 11.85 6.89 -24.84
CA GLY A 33 12.90 6.29 -25.67
C GLY A 33 12.51 4.89 -26.13
N SER A 34 12.55 4.67 -27.44
CA SER A 34 12.30 3.38 -28.11
C SER A 34 13.25 2.24 -27.69
N GLU A 35 14.26 2.52 -26.86
CA GLU A 35 15.26 1.56 -26.41
C GLU A 35 14.84 0.80 -25.12
N ASP A 36 13.97 1.38 -24.27
CA ASP A 36 13.56 0.78 -22.98
C ASP A 36 12.25 -0.03 -23.03
N GLU A 37 11.53 -0.02 -24.16
CA GLU A 37 10.33 -0.84 -24.37
C GLU A 37 10.61 -2.36 -24.26
N GLY A 38 11.89 -2.75 -24.42
CA GLY A 38 12.33 -4.14 -24.28
C GLY A 38 12.26 -4.69 -22.86
N ILE A 39 12.37 -3.84 -21.83
CA ILE A 39 12.44 -4.33 -20.43
C ILE A 39 11.07 -4.79 -19.96
N THR A 40 10.01 -4.01 -20.17
CA THR A 40 8.64 -4.42 -19.78
C THR A 40 8.07 -5.53 -20.64
N ARG A 41 8.67 -5.80 -21.82
CA ARG A 41 8.39 -6.98 -22.65
C ARG A 41 9.32 -8.16 -22.35
N SER A 42 10.38 -7.96 -21.56
CA SER A 42 11.34 -9.00 -21.24
C SER A 42 10.72 -10.04 -20.33
N ARG A 43 10.88 -11.31 -20.71
CA ARG A 43 10.49 -12.45 -19.87
C ARG A 43 11.12 -12.36 -18.47
N TRP A 44 12.39 -11.95 -18.40
CA TRP A 44 13.12 -11.85 -17.15
C TRP A 44 12.52 -10.81 -16.20
N TRP A 45 12.03 -9.69 -16.73
CA TRP A 45 11.33 -8.68 -15.95
C TRP A 45 10.06 -9.26 -15.29
N TRP A 46 9.23 -9.95 -16.07
CA TRP A 46 8.02 -10.58 -15.56
C TRP A 46 8.30 -11.69 -14.56
N GLU A 47 9.36 -12.47 -14.75
CA GLU A 47 9.80 -13.45 -13.76
C GLU A 47 10.16 -12.78 -12.42
N ILE A 48 10.88 -11.66 -12.44
CA ILE A 48 11.18 -10.90 -11.21
C ILE A 48 9.91 -10.37 -10.56
N VAL A 49 9.04 -9.71 -11.34
CA VAL A 49 7.78 -9.13 -10.84
C VAL A 49 6.94 -10.21 -10.16
N LEU A 50 6.74 -11.36 -10.82
CA LEU A 50 5.94 -12.46 -10.27
C LEU A 50 6.58 -13.10 -9.04
N ASN A 51 7.92 -13.26 -9.00
CA ASN A 51 8.60 -13.80 -7.82
C ASN A 51 8.52 -12.86 -6.61
N VAL A 52 8.70 -11.56 -6.83
CA VAL A 52 8.55 -10.56 -5.75
C VAL A 52 7.10 -10.48 -5.29
N GLU A 53 6.14 -10.68 -6.19
CA GLU A 53 4.72 -10.75 -5.84
C GLU A 53 4.39 -11.95 -4.96
N ILE A 54 4.85 -13.15 -5.33
CA ILE A 54 4.69 -14.36 -4.51
C ILE A 54 5.32 -14.16 -3.13
N LEU A 55 6.51 -13.55 -3.07
CA LEU A 55 7.17 -13.21 -1.82
C LEU A 55 6.35 -12.22 -0.99
N SER A 56 5.78 -11.21 -1.63
CA SER A 56 4.96 -10.17 -0.97
C SER A 56 3.68 -10.76 -0.39
N VAL A 57 3.01 -11.66 -1.13
CA VAL A 57 1.86 -12.44 -0.62
C VAL A 57 2.27 -13.28 0.58
N ALA A 58 3.40 -13.98 0.51
CA ALA A 58 3.89 -14.79 1.63
C ALA A 58 4.17 -13.91 2.87
N PHE A 59 4.78 -12.74 2.68
CA PHE A 59 5.05 -11.78 3.76
C PHE A 59 3.77 -11.25 4.39
N ILE A 60 2.77 -10.85 3.60
CA ILE A 60 1.46 -10.44 4.12
C ILE A 60 0.79 -11.60 4.86
N TRP A 61 0.85 -12.81 4.31
CA TRP A 61 0.32 -14.01 4.95
C TRP A 61 0.92 -14.23 6.34
N PHE A 62 2.26 -14.29 6.44
CA PHE A 62 2.96 -14.47 7.71
C PHE A 62 2.76 -13.31 8.69
N THR A 63 2.46 -12.11 8.19
CA THR A 63 2.15 -10.94 9.03
C THR A 63 0.81 -11.09 9.75
N HIS A 64 -0.18 -11.74 9.13
CA HIS A 64 -1.57 -11.76 9.63
C HIS A 64 -2.08 -13.11 10.11
N ILE A 65 -1.55 -14.24 9.62
CA ILE A 65 -2.13 -15.58 9.84
C ILE A 65 -2.32 -15.93 11.32
N ASP A 66 -1.35 -15.63 12.18
CA ASP A 66 -1.44 -15.96 13.61
C ASP A 66 -2.44 -15.07 14.35
N ARG A 67 -2.63 -13.82 13.88
CA ARG A 67 -3.65 -12.92 14.43
C ARG A 67 -5.05 -13.34 14.05
N VAL A 68 -5.21 -13.90 12.85
CA VAL A 68 -6.49 -14.49 12.41
C VAL A 68 -6.79 -15.73 13.25
N LYS A 69 -5.81 -16.62 13.45
CA LYS A 69 -5.97 -17.84 14.26
C LYS A 69 -6.28 -17.56 15.73
N ALA A 70 -5.70 -16.49 16.30
CA ALA A 70 -5.90 -16.12 17.70
C ALA A 70 -7.20 -15.34 17.96
N ALA A 71 -7.84 -14.81 16.92
CA ALA A 71 -9.07 -14.03 17.07
C ALA A 71 -10.32 -14.93 17.09
N SER A 72 -11.35 -14.50 17.81
CA SER A 72 -12.64 -15.19 17.88
C SER A 72 -13.82 -14.24 17.57
N GLY A 73 -14.95 -14.81 17.16
CA GLY A 73 -16.17 -14.07 16.85
C GLY A 73 -15.98 -13.01 15.76
N TRP A 74 -16.57 -11.83 15.95
CA TRP A 74 -16.50 -10.72 14.98
C TRP A 74 -15.08 -10.20 14.72
N GLN A 75 -14.20 -10.30 15.71
CA GLN A 75 -12.81 -9.88 15.55
C GLN A 75 -12.07 -10.75 14.53
N ALA A 76 -12.38 -12.05 14.45
CA ALA A 76 -11.80 -12.95 13.45
C ALA A 76 -12.17 -12.53 12.02
N ALA A 77 -13.43 -12.13 11.79
CA ALA A 77 -13.88 -11.64 10.49
C ALA A 77 -13.12 -10.37 10.05
N VAL A 78 -12.91 -9.43 10.98
CA VAL A 78 -12.14 -8.20 10.69
C VAL A 78 -10.66 -8.51 10.40
N ARG A 79 -10.04 -9.41 11.16
CA ARG A 79 -8.64 -9.82 10.90
C ARG A 79 -8.51 -10.54 9.57
N LEU A 80 -9.48 -11.38 9.22
CA LEU A 80 -9.53 -12.05 7.91
C LEU A 80 -9.70 -11.04 6.78
N LEU A 81 -10.56 -10.04 6.95
CA LEU A 81 -10.75 -8.97 5.95
C LEU A 81 -9.48 -8.11 5.79
N GLN A 82 -8.74 -7.85 6.87
CA GLN A 82 -7.45 -7.14 6.80
C GLN A 82 -6.39 -7.96 6.08
N MET A 83 -6.34 -9.27 6.33
CA MET A 83 -5.45 -10.18 5.65
C MET A 83 -5.79 -10.28 4.15
N GLY A 84 -7.07 -10.48 3.83
CA GLY A 84 -7.56 -10.51 2.45
C GLY A 84 -7.30 -9.18 1.73
N GLY A 85 -7.57 -8.05 2.38
CA GLY A 85 -7.28 -6.72 1.85
C GLY A 85 -5.79 -6.51 1.59
N GLY A 86 -4.92 -6.99 2.48
CA GLY A 86 -3.47 -6.95 2.26
C GLY A 86 -3.02 -7.81 1.07
N ILE A 87 -3.58 -9.02 0.92
CA ILE A 87 -3.29 -9.92 -0.20
C ILE A 87 -3.76 -9.31 -1.52
N VAL A 88 -4.98 -8.78 -1.55
CA VAL A 88 -5.52 -8.08 -2.72
C VAL A 88 -4.67 -6.84 -3.04
N ALA A 89 -4.25 -6.08 -2.03
CA ALA A 89 -3.42 -4.91 -2.24
C ALA A 89 -2.11 -5.26 -2.93
N VAL A 90 -1.40 -6.30 -2.49
CA VAL A 90 -0.16 -6.70 -3.17
C VAL A 90 -0.41 -7.28 -4.57
N LEU A 91 -1.46 -8.09 -4.75
CA LEU A 91 -1.72 -8.81 -6.01
C LEU A 91 -2.29 -7.94 -7.13
N LEU A 92 -3.19 -7.01 -6.78
CA LEU A 92 -3.99 -6.25 -7.75
C LEU A 92 -3.13 -5.55 -8.83
N PRO A 93 -1.99 -4.92 -8.51
CA PRO A 93 -1.19 -4.23 -9.51
C PRO A 93 -0.59 -5.16 -10.56
N VAL A 94 -0.16 -6.37 -10.18
CA VAL A 94 0.32 -7.37 -11.15
C VAL A 94 -0.81 -7.81 -12.07
N TRP A 95 -2.03 -8.01 -11.54
CA TRP A 95 -3.19 -8.31 -12.37
C TRP A 95 -3.53 -7.20 -13.35
N VAL A 96 -3.49 -5.93 -12.91
CA VAL A 96 -3.68 -4.78 -13.78
C VAL A 96 -2.60 -4.73 -14.86
N ALA A 97 -1.34 -5.00 -14.50
CA ALA A 97 -0.23 -5.00 -15.45
C ALA A 97 -0.35 -6.13 -16.48
N LEU A 98 -0.77 -7.34 -16.06
CA LEU A 98 -1.04 -8.46 -16.97
C LEU A 98 -2.22 -8.17 -17.90
N ALA A 99 -3.28 -7.55 -17.38
CA ALA A 99 -4.41 -7.11 -18.21
C ALA A 99 -3.98 -6.05 -19.23
N ALA A 100 -3.15 -5.09 -18.82
CA ALA A 100 -2.59 -4.08 -19.71
C ALA A 100 -1.70 -4.72 -20.80
N ALA A 101 -0.92 -5.76 -20.45
CA ALA A 101 -0.13 -6.52 -21.41
C ALA A 101 -1.02 -7.27 -22.42
N GLN A 102 -2.07 -7.94 -21.95
CA GLN A 102 -3.02 -8.64 -22.81
C GLN A 102 -3.75 -7.69 -23.78
N LEU A 103 -3.99 -6.45 -23.36
CA LEU A 103 -4.61 -5.40 -24.16
C LEU A 103 -3.62 -4.66 -25.07
N GLY A 104 -2.34 -5.05 -25.10
CA GLY A 104 -1.32 -4.43 -25.94
C GLY A 104 -0.95 -2.99 -25.53
N TRP A 105 -1.21 -2.58 -24.29
CA TRP A 105 -0.97 -1.18 -23.84
C TRP A 105 0.51 -0.79 -23.79
N PHE A 106 1.41 -1.78 -23.78
CA PHE A 106 2.85 -1.59 -23.89
C PHE A 106 3.35 -1.49 -25.33
N GLU A 107 2.51 -1.79 -26.32
CA GLU A 107 2.80 -1.64 -27.77
C GLU A 107 2.13 -0.39 -28.32
N SER A 108 0.83 -0.26 -28.08
CA SER A 108 0.04 0.92 -28.41
C SER A 108 -0.41 1.59 -27.12
N ARG A 109 0.32 2.62 -26.68
CA ARG A 109 -0.02 3.35 -25.46
C ARG A 109 -1.43 3.96 -25.61
N PRO A 110 -2.36 3.71 -24.66
CA PRO A 110 -3.65 4.37 -24.69
C PRO A 110 -3.46 5.89 -24.52
N PRO A 111 -4.46 6.69 -24.91
CA PRO A 111 -4.43 8.13 -24.68
C PRO A 111 -4.13 8.46 -23.21
N VAL A 112 -3.31 9.48 -22.97
CA VAL A 112 -2.93 9.91 -21.61
C VAL A 112 -4.16 10.24 -20.75
N SER A 113 -5.24 10.72 -21.37
CA SER A 113 -6.52 10.95 -20.70
C SER A 113 -7.14 9.67 -20.12
N TYR A 114 -7.02 8.55 -20.83
CA TYR A 114 -7.52 7.26 -20.38
C TYR A 114 -6.67 6.71 -19.22
N ILE A 115 -5.34 6.81 -19.35
CA ILE A 115 -4.41 6.44 -18.27
C ILE A 115 -4.69 7.27 -17.01
N ASN A 116 -4.89 8.59 -17.15
CA ASN A 116 -5.28 9.48 -16.05
C ASN A 116 -6.54 9.00 -15.34
N MET A 117 -7.57 8.64 -16.09
CA MET A 117 -8.81 8.13 -15.54
C MET A 117 -8.57 6.84 -14.73
N VAL A 118 -7.81 5.89 -15.28
CA VAL A 118 -7.49 4.63 -14.59
C VAL A 118 -6.72 4.89 -13.30
N VAL A 119 -5.69 5.73 -13.35
CA VAL A 119 -4.90 6.09 -12.17
C VAL A 119 -5.81 6.72 -11.11
N MET A 120 -6.61 7.72 -11.47
CA MET A 120 -7.52 8.39 -10.52
C MET A 120 -8.55 7.43 -9.91
N ILE A 121 -9.09 6.49 -10.68
CA ILE A 121 -9.99 5.44 -10.17
C ILE A 121 -9.26 4.56 -9.15
N CYS A 122 -8.03 4.11 -9.46
CA CYS A 122 -7.22 3.33 -8.52
C CYS A 122 -6.93 4.11 -7.23
N LEU A 123 -6.62 5.41 -7.33
CA LEU A 123 -6.38 6.26 -6.16
C LEU A 123 -7.64 6.45 -5.32
N ALA A 124 -8.78 6.70 -5.96
CA ALA A 124 -10.06 6.83 -5.27
C ALA A 124 -10.45 5.52 -4.56
N ALA A 125 -10.25 4.37 -5.22
CA ALA A 125 -10.49 3.06 -4.62
C ALA A 125 -9.56 2.81 -3.42
N TRP A 126 -8.27 3.12 -3.53
CA TRP A 126 -7.31 3.00 -2.45
C TRP A 126 -7.68 3.85 -1.23
N MET A 127 -8.04 5.11 -1.48
CA MET A 127 -8.49 6.03 -0.44
C MET A 127 -9.77 5.53 0.24
N PHE A 128 -10.73 5.01 -0.53
CA PHE A 128 -11.98 4.47 0.01
C PHE A 128 -11.72 3.25 0.90
N VAL A 129 -10.88 2.31 0.46
CA VAL A 129 -10.48 1.14 1.26
C VAL A 129 -9.82 1.58 2.56
N TRP A 130 -8.92 2.56 2.50
CA TRP A 130 -8.24 3.08 3.69
C TRP A 130 -9.22 3.76 4.66
N LEU A 131 -10.13 4.60 4.17
CA LEU A 131 -11.17 5.23 4.97
C LEU A 131 -12.11 4.19 5.60
N ALA A 132 -12.48 3.14 4.86
CA ALA A 132 -13.29 2.04 5.38
C ALA A 132 -12.57 1.30 6.52
N VAL A 133 -11.27 1.03 6.37
CA VAL A 133 -10.45 0.42 7.42
C VAL A 133 -10.40 1.31 8.66
N LEU A 134 -10.18 2.62 8.50
CA LEU A 134 -10.22 3.57 9.62
C LEU A 134 -11.58 3.65 10.29
N ALA A 135 -12.67 3.65 9.52
CA ALA A 135 -14.03 3.70 10.05
C ALA A 135 -14.31 2.46 10.92
N VAL A 136 -13.98 1.27 10.41
CA VAL A 136 -14.11 0.01 11.16
C VAL A 136 -13.29 0.07 12.45
N GLN A 137 -12.06 0.55 12.40
CA GLN A 137 -11.20 0.69 13.58
C GLN A 137 -11.78 1.66 14.62
N THR A 138 -12.28 2.81 14.18
CA THR A 138 -12.83 3.85 15.05
C THR A 138 -14.09 3.37 15.76
N ILE A 139 -14.96 2.65 15.05
CA ILE A 139 -16.17 2.02 15.61
C ILE A 139 -15.79 0.94 16.63
N MET A 140 -14.82 0.07 16.29
CA MET A 140 -14.39 -1.02 17.17
C MET A 140 -13.69 -0.55 18.45
N ALA A 141 -12.91 0.54 18.38
CA ALA A 141 -12.22 1.08 19.54
C ALA A 141 -13.17 1.80 20.51
N LYS A 142 -14.48 1.89 20.21
CA LYS A 142 -15.46 2.73 20.94
C LYS A 142 -14.96 4.17 21.17
N GLN A 143 -14.03 4.64 20.34
CA GLN A 143 -13.42 5.97 20.43
C GLN A 143 -14.28 7.06 19.79
N LEU A 144 -15.62 6.91 19.86
CA LEU A 144 -16.57 7.96 19.50
C LEU A 144 -16.62 9.10 20.53
N ALA A 145 -15.88 8.99 21.63
CA ALA A 145 -15.87 9.94 22.72
C ALA A 145 -14.48 10.56 22.92
N MET A 146 -14.02 11.42 21.99
CA MET A 146 -13.23 12.61 22.34
C MET A 146 -13.03 13.51 21.11
N PRO A 147 -13.16 14.85 21.24
CA PRO A 147 -12.93 15.79 20.15
C PRO A 147 -11.50 15.70 19.61
N TRP A 148 -11.39 15.73 18.28
CA TRP A 148 -10.19 15.48 17.48
C TRP A 148 -8.97 16.38 17.78
N PHE A 149 -9.13 17.51 18.45
CA PHE A 149 -8.07 18.49 18.74
C PHE A 149 -7.41 18.32 20.12
N MET A 150 -7.88 17.42 20.99
CA MET A 150 -7.40 17.28 22.37
C MET A 150 -6.29 16.24 22.60
N ARG A 151 -5.81 15.54 21.56
CA ARG A 151 -4.79 14.48 21.70
C ARG A 151 -3.61 14.70 20.75
N THR A 152 -2.67 15.55 21.17
CA THR A 152 -1.47 15.96 20.41
C THR A 152 -0.56 14.80 19.99
N ASP A 153 -0.36 13.79 20.85
CA ASP A 153 0.45 12.60 20.51
C ASP A 153 -0.20 11.70 19.44
N ILE A 154 -1.54 11.68 19.40
CA ILE A 154 -2.29 10.90 18.41
C ILE A 154 -2.33 11.64 17.07
N LEU A 155 -2.35 12.98 17.10
CA LEU A 155 -2.26 13.84 15.92
C LEU A 155 -0.95 13.63 15.17
N TRP A 156 0.20 13.68 15.85
CA TRP A 156 1.51 13.45 15.20
C TRP A 156 1.61 12.05 14.56
N ARG A 157 1.20 11.00 15.29
CA ARG A 157 1.19 9.63 14.76
C ARG A 157 0.24 9.46 13.57
N ARG A 158 -0.87 10.19 13.53
CA ARG A 158 -1.81 10.20 12.38
C ARG A 158 -1.26 10.99 11.19
N VAL A 159 -0.65 12.16 11.43
CA VAL A 159 -0.02 12.98 10.37
C VAL A 159 1.10 12.22 9.68
N VAL A 160 1.99 11.56 10.44
CA VAL A 160 3.07 10.74 9.88
C VAL A 160 2.55 9.56 9.06
N ARG A 161 1.41 8.96 9.44
CA ARG A 161 0.78 7.87 8.66
C ARG A 161 0.13 8.35 7.35
N ILE A 162 -0.32 9.60 7.32
CA ILE A 162 -1.03 10.20 6.18
C ILE A 162 -0.05 10.96 5.26
N SER A 163 1.16 11.26 5.74
CA SER A 163 2.14 12.08 5.02
C SER A 163 2.51 11.56 3.62
N PRO A 164 2.67 10.25 3.35
CA PRO A 164 2.97 9.80 1.99
C PRO A 164 1.80 10.04 1.04
N MET A 165 0.57 9.92 1.53
CA MET A 165 -0.64 10.17 0.74
C MET A 165 -0.81 11.67 0.43
N LEU A 166 -0.55 12.55 1.40
CA LEU A 166 -0.56 14.00 1.17
C LEU A 166 0.51 14.40 0.16
N LEU A 167 1.70 13.83 0.27
CA LEU A 167 2.78 14.07 -0.69
C LEU A 167 2.38 13.61 -2.10
N ALA A 168 1.70 12.47 -2.22
CA ALA A 168 1.18 12.00 -3.51
C ALA A 168 0.15 12.98 -4.10
N PHE A 169 -0.79 13.50 -3.30
CA PHE A 169 -1.77 14.49 -3.78
C PHE A 169 -1.13 15.81 -4.18
N ILE A 170 -0.16 16.30 -3.40
CA ILE A 170 0.60 17.52 -3.73
C ILE A 170 1.35 17.32 -5.04
N LEU A 171 2.03 16.18 -5.21
CA LEU A 171 2.76 15.85 -6.43
C LEU A 171 1.82 15.80 -7.64
N ILE A 172 0.66 15.15 -7.52
CA ILE A 172 -0.35 15.11 -8.59
C ILE A 172 -0.81 16.53 -8.94
N GLY A 173 -1.12 17.36 -7.94
CA GLY A 173 -1.58 18.73 -8.17
C GLY A 173 -0.54 19.60 -8.87
N ILE A 174 0.73 19.51 -8.47
CA ILE A 174 1.83 20.26 -9.08
C ILE A 174 2.11 19.77 -10.51
N GLU A 175 2.27 18.45 -10.70
CA GLU A 175 2.62 17.88 -12.00
C GLU A 175 1.49 18.04 -13.03
N THR A 176 0.23 17.88 -12.62
CA THR A 176 -0.92 18.06 -13.52
C THR A 176 -0.99 19.51 -14.03
N ASN A 177 -0.69 20.49 -13.18
CA ASN A 177 -0.64 21.90 -13.58
C ASN A 177 0.56 22.22 -14.49
N ASN A 178 1.67 21.50 -14.33
CA ASN A 178 2.89 21.70 -15.12
C ASN A 178 2.95 20.84 -16.40
N GLY A 179 1.96 19.97 -16.64
CA GLY A 179 1.96 19.03 -17.76
C GLY A 179 3.01 17.92 -17.63
N GLY A 180 3.49 17.65 -16.41
CA GLY A 180 4.50 16.63 -16.14
C GLY A 180 3.93 15.21 -16.06
N VAL A 181 4.81 14.23 -15.95
CA VAL A 181 4.48 12.80 -15.85
C VAL A 181 5.04 12.14 -14.59
N ALA A 182 5.72 12.90 -13.72
CA ALA A 182 6.41 12.35 -12.57
C ALA A 182 5.44 11.75 -11.55
N HIS A 183 4.21 12.27 -11.47
CA HIS A 183 3.17 11.71 -10.59
C HIS A 183 2.81 10.28 -10.96
N TYR A 184 2.84 9.88 -12.24
CA TYR A 184 2.62 8.47 -12.60
C TYR A 184 3.70 7.54 -12.07
N ILE A 185 4.93 8.06 -11.93
CA ILE A 185 6.09 7.29 -11.49
C ILE A 185 6.13 7.20 -9.96
N TYR A 186 6.01 8.32 -9.25
CA TYR A 186 6.25 8.35 -7.81
C TYR A 186 5.00 8.09 -6.96
N CYS A 187 3.79 8.41 -7.44
CA CYS A 187 2.58 8.19 -6.66
C CYS A 187 2.35 6.73 -6.27
N PRO A 188 2.54 5.72 -7.15
CA PRO A 188 2.40 4.32 -6.76
C PRO A 188 3.24 3.97 -5.51
N PHE A 189 4.53 4.31 -5.51
CA PHE A 189 5.38 4.10 -4.34
C PHE A 189 4.83 4.81 -3.08
N LEU A 190 4.40 6.06 -3.20
CA LEU A 190 3.88 6.82 -2.05
C LEU A 190 2.59 6.22 -1.47
N PHE A 191 1.70 5.68 -2.30
CA PHE A 191 0.48 4.99 -1.83
C PHE A 191 0.82 3.69 -1.11
N TYR A 192 1.73 2.90 -1.65
CA TYR A 192 2.19 1.68 -0.98
C TYR A 192 3.00 1.98 0.28
N LEU A 193 3.76 3.07 0.30
CA LEU A 193 4.45 3.55 1.49
C LEU A 193 3.45 3.96 2.59
N GLN A 194 2.36 4.64 2.24
CA GLN A 194 1.26 4.91 3.17
C GLN A 194 0.67 3.61 3.73
N GLY A 195 0.48 2.60 2.88
CA GLY A 195 0.09 1.24 3.30
C GLY A 195 1.12 0.54 4.20
N ALA A 196 2.41 0.85 4.03
CA ALA A 196 3.51 0.34 4.85
C ALA A 196 3.62 1.01 6.23
N MET A 197 3.19 2.27 6.37
CA MET A 197 3.35 3.05 7.61
C MET A 197 2.79 2.37 8.87
N PRO A 198 1.59 1.76 8.88
CA PRO A 198 1.07 1.04 10.04
C PRO A 198 1.94 -0.15 10.47
N TYR A 199 2.62 -0.78 9.51
CA TYR A 199 3.53 -1.89 9.75
C TYR A 199 4.89 -1.39 10.30
N LEU A 200 5.45 -0.35 9.68
CA LEU A 200 6.69 0.29 10.15
C LEU A 200 6.54 0.85 11.57
N ALA A 201 5.44 1.53 11.85
CA ALA A 201 5.15 2.06 13.19
C ALA A 201 5.07 0.98 14.28
N ARG A 202 4.77 -0.28 13.91
CA ARG A 202 4.79 -1.43 14.82
C ARG A 202 6.16 -2.07 14.94
N GLY A 203 6.95 -2.07 13.87
CA GLY A 203 8.32 -2.60 13.85
C GLY A 203 9.33 -1.73 14.60
N VAL A 204 9.08 -0.41 14.71
CA VAL A 204 10.00 0.57 15.34
C VAL A 204 9.68 0.81 16.83
N ARG A 205 8.89 -0.05 17.50
CA ARG A 205 8.73 0.06 18.96
C ARG A 205 10.10 -0.22 19.61
N PHE A 206 10.72 0.83 20.16
CA PHE A 206 11.98 0.76 20.89
C PHE A 206 11.80 -0.07 22.16
N ASP A 207 12.82 -0.85 22.53
CA ASP A 207 12.88 -1.84 23.63
C ASP A 207 12.63 -1.29 25.07
N GLY A 208 11.96 -0.13 25.23
CA GLY A 208 11.69 0.51 26.52
C GLY A 208 10.22 0.89 26.78
N GLU A 209 9.30 0.81 25.81
CA GLU A 209 7.87 1.00 26.09
C GLU A 209 7.24 -0.34 26.51
N ALA A 210 6.91 -0.46 27.80
CA ALA A 210 6.24 -1.62 28.37
C ALA A 210 5.03 -2.04 27.52
N ASP A 211 4.93 -3.34 27.25
CA ASP A 211 3.82 -4.01 26.57
C ASP A 211 2.49 -3.54 27.21
N PRO A 212 1.66 -2.68 26.55
CA PRO A 212 0.28 -2.60 26.98
C PRO A 212 -0.31 -3.99 26.73
N ALA A 213 -1.05 -4.50 27.71
CA ALA A 213 -1.60 -5.85 27.72
C ALA A 213 -2.24 -6.24 26.37
N PRO A 214 -2.36 -7.55 26.05
CA PRO A 214 -2.85 -8.06 24.77
C PRO A 214 -4.27 -7.59 24.36
N ASP A 215 -4.94 -6.78 25.19
CA ASP A 215 -6.31 -6.31 25.06
C ASP A 215 -6.48 -4.87 24.55
N GLU A 216 -5.40 -4.11 24.30
CA GLU A 216 -5.58 -2.81 23.67
C GLU A 216 -5.76 -2.95 22.15
N GLY A 217 -7.02 -3.17 21.77
CA GLY A 217 -7.57 -3.22 20.42
C GLY A 217 -7.34 -1.97 19.57
N LEU A 218 -6.08 -1.59 19.36
CA LEU A 218 -5.65 -0.50 18.51
C LEU A 218 -5.03 -1.09 17.22
N LEU A 219 -5.92 -1.28 16.26
CA LEU A 219 -5.60 -1.13 14.85
C LEU A 219 -5.74 0.34 14.49
#